data_AF-A0A3D5FHZ2-F1
#
_entry.id   AF-A0A3D5FHZ2-F1
#
_cell.length_a   1.000
_cell.length_b   1.000
_cell.length_c   1.000
_cell.angle_alpha   90.00
_cell.angle_beta   90.00
_cell.angle_gamma   90.00
#
_symmetry.space_group_name_H-M   'P 1'
#
loop_
_entity.id
_entity.type
_entity.pdbx_description
1 polymer ?
#
loop_
_entity_poly.entity_id
_entity_poly.type
_entity_poly.pdbx_seq_one_letter_code
_entity_poly.pdbx_strand_id
1 'polypeptide(L)'
;MFQTHASYSLCGLGSKGTDQLAAMVDTPESRAAGLFGAKITGDGSGGTVAILGQPSAAEHVEQIAQDYCQQHGHDPFIFTGSSPGAAQFGVVRLEPTHE
;
A
#
# COMPACT_ATOMS: atom_id res chain seq x y z
N MET A 1 -12.18 2.87 3.77
CA MET A 1 -10.72 3.02 3.95
C MET A 1 -10.31 4.47 4.16
N PHE A 2 -10.66 5.40 3.27
CA PHE A 2 -10.32 6.83 3.42
C PHE A 2 -10.75 7.44 4.77
N GLN A 3 -11.98 7.18 5.21
CA GLN A 3 -12.46 7.66 6.51
C GLN A 3 -11.63 7.10 7.69
N THR A 4 -11.24 5.82 7.64
CA THR A 4 -10.36 5.22 8.65
C THR A 4 -8.99 5.87 8.65
N HIS A 5 -8.44 6.19 7.47
CA HIS A 5 -7.17 6.90 7.36
C HIS A 5 -7.24 8.28 8.02
N ALA A 6 -8.31 9.05 7.76
CA ALA A 6 -8.52 10.34 8.39
C ALA A 6 -8.56 10.23 9.93
N SER A 7 -9.19 9.17 10.48
CA SER A 7 -9.17 8.94 11.93
C SER A 7 -7.77 8.69 12.49
N TYR A 8 -6.90 7.95 11.78
CA TYR A 8 -5.50 7.76 12.21
C TYR A 8 -4.76 9.09 12.29
N SER A 9 -4.92 9.95 11.29
CA SER A 9 -4.29 11.27 11.26
C SER A 9 -4.82 12.17 12.39
N LEU A 10 -6.13 12.11 12.69
CA LEU A 10 -6.72 12.81 13.85
C LEU A 10 -6.20 12.31 15.21
N CYS A 11 -5.85 11.04 15.31
CA CYS A 11 -5.23 10.47 16.53
C CYS A 11 -3.72 10.69 16.61
N GLY A 12 -3.12 11.47 15.70
CA GLY A 12 -1.67 11.72 15.68
C GLY A 12 -0.83 10.55 15.15
N LEU A 13 -1.48 9.55 14.53
CA LEU A 13 -0.82 8.39 13.91
C LEU A 13 -0.65 8.55 12.38
N GLY A 14 -1.06 9.69 11.83
CA GLY A 14 -0.87 10.02 10.42
C GLY A 14 0.55 10.47 10.09
N SER A 15 0.82 10.68 8.81
CA SER A 15 2.06 11.29 8.33
C SER A 15 1.79 12.02 7.02
N LYS A 16 2.53 13.10 6.75
CA LYS A 16 2.38 13.85 5.49
C LYS A 16 2.48 12.96 4.25
N GLY A 17 3.43 12.03 4.24
CA GLY A 17 3.62 11.13 3.10
C GLY A 17 2.45 10.19 2.88
N THR A 18 1.96 9.53 3.94
CA THR A 18 0.79 8.64 3.82
C THR A 18 -0.50 9.39 3.52
N ASP A 19 -0.66 10.60 4.08
CA ASP A 19 -1.82 11.46 3.83
C ASP A 19 -1.88 11.89 2.36
N GLN A 20 -0.72 12.26 1.78
CA GLN A 20 -0.61 12.62 0.37
C GLN A 20 -0.90 11.44 -0.56
N LEU A 21 -0.30 10.27 -0.30
CA LEU A 21 -0.57 9.06 -1.07
C LEU A 21 -2.06 8.68 -1.02
N ALA A 22 -2.70 8.76 0.15
CA ALA A 22 -4.13 8.48 0.26
C ALA A 22 -4.97 9.50 -0.52
N ALA A 23 -4.59 10.77 -0.53
CA ALA A 23 -5.27 11.82 -1.30
C ALA A 23 -5.11 11.63 -2.82
N MET A 24 -3.93 11.20 -3.30
CA MET A 24 -3.70 10.90 -4.73
C MET A 24 -4.57 9.74 -5.23
N VAL A 25 -4.93 8.80 -4.34
CA VAL A 25 -5.86 7.72 -4.65
C VAL A 25 -7.33 8.18 -4.58
N ASP A 26 -7.64 9.22 -3.81
CA ASP A 26 -9.02 9.70 -3.57
C ASP A 26 -9.56 10.66 -4.65
N THR A 27 -9.25 10.42 -5.92
CA THR A 27 -9.68 11.27 -7.04
C THR A 27 -10.81 10.64 -7.86
N PRO A 28 -11.58 11.41 -8.64
CA PRO A 28 -12.55 10.86 -9.60
C PRO A 28 -11.89 9.95 -10.64
N GLU A 29 -10.69 10.31 -11.11
CA GLU A 29 -9.93 9.55 -12.11
C GLU A 29 -9.50 8.19 -11.56
N SER A 30 -8.98 8.16 -10.33
CA SER A 30 -8.62 6.93 -9.63
C SER A 30 -9.82 6.02 -9.40
N ARG A 31 -10.99 6.58 -9.09
CA ARG A 31 -12.25 5.82 -8.99
C ARG A 31 -12.68 5.25 -10.34
N ALA A 32 -12.58 6.02 -11.41
CA ALA A 32 -12.90 5.56 -12.77
C ALA A 32 -11.94 4.46 -13.24
N ALA A 33 -10.67 4.51 -12.83
CA ALA A 33 -9.67 3.47 -13.06
C ALA A 33 -9.87 2.21 -12.19
N GLY A 34 -10.77 2.26 -11.19
CA GLY A 34 -11.12 1.12 -10.35
C GLY A 34 -10.44 1.09 -8.97
N LEU A 35 -9.90 2.21 -8.48
CA LEU A 35 -9.42 2.36 -7.11
C LEU A 35 -10.53 2.93 -6.20
N PHE A 36 -10.86 2.23 -5.13
CA PHE A 36 -12.03 2.53 -4.29
C PHE A 36 -11.67 3.00 -2.87
N GLY A 37 -10.41 2.81 -2.45
CA GLY A 37 -10.01 3.15 -1.10
C GLY A 37 -8.51 3.13 -0.90
N ALA A 38 -8.01 4.01 -0.04
CA ALA A 38 -6.65 3.94 0.49
C ALA A 38 -6.64 4.21 2.00
N LYS A 39 -5.68 3.62 2.71
CA LYS A 39 -5.35 3.99 4.10
C LYS A 39 -3.93 3.59 4.46
N ILE A 40 -3.35 4.28 5.44
CA ILE A 40 -2.18 3.79 6.17
C ILE A 40 -2.40 2.36 6.70
N THR A 41 -1.36 1.54 6.72
CA THR A 41 -1.38 0.18 7.26
C THR A 41 -0.18 -0.10 8.16
N GLY A 42 -0.41 -0.80 9.27
CA GLY A 42 0.52 -0.88 10.40
C GLY A 42 0.18 0.12 11.51
N ASP A 43 1.18 0.45 12.34
CA ASP A 43 0.98 1.25 13.56
C ASP A 43 0.83 2.76 13.30
N GLY A 44 1.37 3.29 12.19
CA GLY A 44 1.24 4.69 11.81
C GLY A 44 2.57 5.42 11.63
N SER A 45 2.52 6.76 11.62
CA SER A 45 3.66 7.68 11.57
C SER A 45 4.54 7.59 10.31
N GLY A 46 4.02 7.00 9.23
CA GLY A 46 4.74 6.79 7.98
C GLY A 46 4.49 5.39 7.41
N GLY A 47 5.43 4.93 6.59
CA GLY A 47 5.41 3.57 6.06
C GLY A 47 4.48 3.41 4.87
N THR A 48 3.58 2.43 4.95
CA THR A 48 2.86 1.89 3.80
C THR A 48 1.40 2.33 3.76
N VAL A 49 0.91 2.63 2.56
CA VAL A 49 -0.52 2.81 2.27
C VAL A 49 -1.05 1.56 1.57
N ALA A 50 -2.11 0.97 2.11
CA ALA A 50 -2.85 -0.09 1.45
C ALA A 50 -3.92 0.54 0.55
N ILE A 51 -3.99 0.08 -0.70
CA ILE A 51 -4.98 0.51 -1.70
C ILE A 51 -5.93 -0.66 -1.97
N LEU A 52 -7.23 -0.36 -2.02
CA LEU A 52 -8.28 -1.28 -2.44
C LEU A 52 -8.75 -0.87 -3.84
N GLY A 53 -8.70 -1.81 -4.77
CA GLY A 53 -9.15 -1.59 -6.14
C GLY A 53 -9.29 -2.89 -6.93
N GLN A 54 -9.66 -2.75 -8.19
CA GLN A 54 -9.71 -3.86 -9.14
C GLN A 54 -8.29 -4.24 -9.62
N PRO A 55 -8.04 -5.52 -9.98
CA PRO A 55 -6.76 -5.92 -10.56
C PRO A 55 -6.36 -5.14 -11.82
N SER A 56 -7.34 -4.70 -12.62
CA SER A 56 -7.13 -3.88 -13.81
C SER A 56 -6.58 -2.49 -13.52
N ALA A 57 -6.60 -2.03 -12.26
CA ALA A 57 -6.14 -0.70 -11.85
C ALA A 57 -4.64 -0.67 -11.50
N ALA A 58 -3.90 -1.76 -11.70
CA ALA A 58 -2.49 -1.87 -11.31
C ALA A 58 -1.60 -0.78 -11.93
N GLU A 59 -1.75 -0.52 -13.24
CA GLU A 59 -1.02 0.55 -13.94
C GLU A 59 -1.31 1.94 -13.34
N HIS A 60 -2.54 2.17 -12.85
CA HIS A 60 -2.90 3.43 -12.20
C HIS A 60 -2.22 3.59 -10.84
N VAL A 61 -1.97 2.50 -10.12
CA VAL A 61 -1.16 2.52 -8.88
C VAL A 61 0.30 2.85 -9.19
N GLU A 62 0.85 2.30 -10.28
CA GLU A 62 2.21 2.61 -10.75
C GLU A 62 2.35 4.09 -11.12
N GLN A 63 1.36 4.67 -11.81
CA GLN A 63 1.34 6.09 -12.13
C GLN A 63 1.34 6.96 -10.87
N ILE A 64 0.51 6.62 -9.87
CA ILE A 64 0.48 7.34 -8.58
C ILE A 64 1.85 7.29 -7.89
N ALA A 65 2.53 6.14 -7.91
CA ALA A 65 3.86 6.01 -7.33
C ALA A 65 4.91 6.87 -8.07
N GLN A 66 4.86 6.89 -9.41
CA GLN A 66 5.73 7.75 -10.22
C GLN A 66 5.48 9.24 -9.95
N ASP A 67 4.21 9.66 -9.91
CA ASP A 67 3.83 11.04 -9.63
C ASP A 67 4.31 11.47 -8.23
N TYR A 68 4.19 10.58 -7.24
CA TYR A 68 4.70 10.82 -5.89
C TYR A 68 6.22 10.98 -5.88
N CYS A 69 6.94 10.09 -6.59
CA CYS A 69 8.39 10.17 -6.73
C CYS A 69 8.83 11.50 -7.37
N GLN A 70 8.14 11.95 -8.42
CA GLN A 70 8.43 13.23 -9.08
C GLN A 70 8.21 14.43 -8.16
N GLN A 71 7.14 14.40 -7.34
CA GLN A 71 6.81 15.51 -6.44
C GLN A 71 7.70 15.57 -5.19
N HIS A 72 8.20 14.44 -4.70
CA HIS A 72 8.86 14.34 -3.40
C HIS A 72 10.30 13.82 -3.45
N GLY A 73 10.79 13.36 -4.60
CA GLY A 73 12.12 12.77 -4.75
C GLY A 73 12.29 11.43 -3.99
N HIS A 74 11.17 10.80 -3.59
CA HIS A 74 11.15 9.54 -2.87
C HIS A 74 10.43 8.49 -3.71
N ASP A 75 11.13 7.44 -4.11
CA ASP A 75 10.60 6.33 -4.91
C ASP A 75 9.83 5.33 -4.02
N PRO A 76 8.48 5.24 -4.12
CA PRO A 76 7.71 4.30 -3.31
C PRO A 76 7.88 2.86 -3.80
N PHE A 77 8.10 1.93 -2.89
CA PHE A 77 8.06 0.50 -3.22
C PHE A 77 6.60 0.00 -3.31
N ILE A 78 6.23 -0.62 -4.43
CA ILE A 78 4.90 -1.21 -4.63
C ILE A 78 4.93 -2.69 -4.25
N PHE A 79 4.17 -3.05 -3.21
CA PHE A 79 3.94 -4.46 -2.86
C PHE A 79 2.76 -5.02 -3.67
N THR A 80 2.99 -6.13 -4.38
CA THR A 80 1.95 -6.83 -5.15
C THR A 80 1.98 -8.33 -4.90
N GLY A 81 0.86 -9.00 -5.17
CA GLY A 81 0.70 -10.44 -5.00
C GLY A 81 0.39 -10.88 -3.56
N SER A 82 0.32 -12.18 -3.36
CA SER A 82 0.11 -12.82 -2.07
C SER A 82 0.80 -14.18 -2.05
N SER A 83 1.25 -14.62 -0.88
CA SER A 83 1.80 -15.95 -0.67
C SER A 83 0.90 -16.77 0.27
N PRO A 84 1.02 -18.12 0.25
CA PRO A 84 0.41 -18.96 1.26
C PRO A 84 0.84 -18.53 2.66
N GLY A 85 -0.13 -18.34 3.57
CA GLY A 85 0.17 -18.14 5.00
C GLY A 85 0.79 -19.40 5.60
N ALA A 86 1.42 -19.28 6.78
CA ALA A 86 2.15 -20.39 7.43
C ALA A 86 1.34 -21.70 7.54
N ALA A 87 0.04 -21.60 7.84
CA ALA A 87 -0.84 -22.77 7.92
C ALA A 87 -1.05 -23.48 6.57
N GLN A 88 -1.08 -22.75 5.46
CA GLN A 88 -1.21 -23.30 4.11
C GLN A 88 0.15 -23.77 3.57
N PHE A 89 1.23 -23.07 3.91
CA PHE A 89 2.58 -23.40 3.48
C PHE A 89 3.12 -24.68 4.15
N GLY A 90 2.82 -24.88 5.44
CA GLY A 90 3.30 -26.03 6.20
C GLY A 90 4.73 -25.86 6.71
N VAL A 91 5.45 -26.98 6.88
CA VAL A 91 6.81 -27.00 7.46
C VAL A 91 7.78 -27.64 6.48
N VAL A 92 8.90 -26.97 6.23
CA VAL A 92 10.04 -27.54 5.50
C VAL A 92 11.10 -27.92 6.52
N ARG A 93 11.48 -29.20 6.55
CA ARG A 93 12.62 -29.68 7.33
C ARG A 93 13.85 -29.70 6.44
N LEU A 94 14.87 -28.95 6.82
CA LEU A 94 16.15 -28.92 6.11
C LEU A 94 17.04 -30.02 6.70
N GLU A 95 17.59 -30.88 5.85
CA GLU A 95 18.62 -31.84 6.25
C GLU A 95 20.01 -31.20 6.13
N PRO A 96 20.95 -31.48 7.06
CA PRO A 96 22.31 -30.95 6.95
C PRO A 96 22.97 -31.46 5.68
N THR A 97 23.59 -30.56 4.90
CA THR A 97 24.53 -30.96 3.86
C THR A 97 25.83 -31.42 4.53
N HIS A 98 26.15 -32.71 4.39
CA HIS A 98 27.47 -33.23 4.72
C HIS A 98 28.46 -32.83 3.61
N GLU A 99 29.34 -31.87 3.90
CA GLU A 99 30.59 -31.66 3.15
C GLU A 99 31.70 -32.57 3.70
#